data_AF-A0A2S7NTF7-F1
#
_entry.id   AF-A0A2S7NTF7-F1
#
_cell.length_a   1.000
_cell.length_b   1.000
_cell.length_c   1.000
_cell.angle_alpha   90.00
_cell.angle_beta   90.00
_cell.angle_gamma   90.00
#
_symmetry.space_group_name_H-M   'P 1'
#
loop_
_entity.id
_entity.type
_entity.pdbx_description
1 polymer ?
#
loop_
_entity_poly.entity_id
_entity_poly.type
_entity_poly.pdbx_seq_one_letter_code
_entity_poly.pdbx_strand_id
1 'polypeptide(L)'
;MEGFTAFTMNGVVDKGTNNYSQTLKIGHASPSKIPWRSLGQYKYRILEDGSQTQYRLCVIESLIPPHSDGPVFHFHEMHDEGFYITKGKVRFHSPGRGHLDAGPGELVTVPIRLPHKFSNPFDEEAVFINTITPGFFVRYFEVLEEMIGEGKTLTKDVNMAALRRFATVPLTDDMVRQFEELAEQGRAK
;
A
#
# COMPACT_ATOMS: atom_id res chain seq x y z
N MET A 1 20.69 40.17 -11.41
CA MET A 1 19.56 39.22 -11.56
C MET A 1 19.19 38.75 -10.17
N GLU A 2 18.27 39.46 -9.52
CA GLU A 2 17.73 39.01 -8.24
C GLU A 2 16.85 37.80 -8.51
N GLY A 3 17.27 36.66 -7.98
CA GLY A 3 16.72 35.35 -8.28
C GLY A 3 15.30 35.24 -7.74
N PHE A 4 14.36 35.01 -8.64
CA PHE A 4 13.09 34.41 -8.28
C PHE A 4 13.36 33.07 -7.60
N THR A 5 13.16 32.99 -6.29
CA THR A 5 12.88 31.72 -5.62
C THR A 5 11.37 31.55 -5.60
N ALA A 6 10.88 30.33 -5.76
CA ALA A 6 9.45 30.00 -5.95
C ALA A 6 8.51 30.41 -4.80
N PHE A 7 9.01 31.06 -3.75
CA PHE A 7 8.30 31.38 -2.51
C PHE A 7 8.41 32.85 -2.08
N THR A 8 9.30 33.65 -2.68
CA THR A 8 9.53 35.03 -2.25
C THR A 8 9.87 35.95 -3.43
N MET A 9 9.33 37.18 -3.40
CA MET A 9 9.83 38.30 -4.19
C MET A 9 10.59 39.25 -3.27
N ASN A 10 11.84 39.56 -3.58
CA ASN A 10 12.70 40.47 -2.81
C ASN A 10 12.82 40.10 -1.31
N GLY A 11 12.84 38.80 -0.99
CA GLY A 11 12.91 38.31 0.39
C GLY A 11 11.60 38.37 1.17
N VAL A 12 10.49 38.78 0.54
CA VAL A 12 9.15 38.79 1.13
C VAL A 12 8.31 37.68 0.50
N VAL A 13 7.64 36.89 1.34
CA VAL A 13 6.69 35.85 0.90
C VAL A 13 5.55 36.53 0.13
N ASP A 14 5.28 36.07 -1.08
CA ASP A 14 4.22 36.66 -1.88
C ASP A 14 2.83 36.32 -1.32
N LYS A 15 1.83 37.16 -1.63
CA LYS A 15 0.46 37.01 -1.13
C LYS A 15 -0.17 35.68 -1.55
N GLY A 16 0.13 35.18 -2.74
CA GLY A 16 -0.41 33.92 -3.26
C GLY A 16 0.10 32.73 -2.44
N THR A 17 1.42 32.65 -2.24
CA THR A 17 2.06 31.66 -1.38
C THR A 17 1.52 31.72 0.05
N ASN A 18 1.44 32.93 0.63
CA ASN A 18 0.88 33.09 1.97
C ASN A 18 -0.56 32.58 2.03
N ASN A 19 -1.44 33.03 1.14
CA ASN A 19 -2.84 32.63 1.10
C ASN A 19 -3.01 31.11 0.96
N TYR A 20 -2.23 30.49 0.06
CA TYR A 20 -2.25 29.04 -0.09
C TYR A 20 -1.76 28.33 1.16
N SER A 21 -0.66 28.77 1.79
CA SER A 21 -0.16 28.14 3.02
C SER A 21 -1.17 28.18 4.18
N GLN A 22 -2.02 29.22 4.25
CA GLN A 22 -3.09 29.33 5.24
C GLN A 22 -4.20 28.28 5.03
N THR A 23 -4.32 27.67 3.86
CA THR A 23 -5.28 26.57 3.61
C THR A 23 -4.73 25.21 4.02
N LEU A 24 -3.42 25.11 4.30
CA LEU A 24 -2.73 23.87 4.64
C LEU A 24 -2.64 23.67 6.16
N LYS A 25 -2.48 22.41 6.55
CA LYS A 25 -2.32 22.01 7.96
C LYS A 25 -1.20 20.99 8.08
N ILE A 26 -0.51 21.00 9.22
CA ILE A 26 0.40 19.92 9.58
C ILE A 26 -0.46 18.73 10.02
N GLY A 27 -0.35 17.62 9.28
CA GLY A 27 -0.97 16.36 9.66
C GLY A 27 -0.23 15.68 10.79
N HIS A 28 -0.98 15.16 11.76
CA HIS A 28 -0.43 14.38 12.87
C HIS A 28 -1.36 13.21 13.19
N ALA A 29 -0.82 12.01 13.10
CA ALA A 29 -1.49 10.79 13.50
C ALA A 29 -0.74 10.17 14.69
N SER A 30 -1.49 9.86 15.75
CA SER A 30 -0.97 9.14 16.90
C SER A 30 -1.57 7.74 16.87
N PRO A 31 -0.81 6.71 16.43
CA PRO A 31 -1.38 5.38 16.21
C PRO A 31 -2.04 4.82 17.48
N SER A 32 -1.50 5.10 18.68
CA SER A 32 -2.10 4.70 19.95
C SER A 32 -3.52 5.22 20.21
N LYS A 33 -3.96 6.25 19.47
CA LYS A 33 -5.30 6.84 19.53
C LYS A 33 -6.20 6.43 18.36
N ILE A 34 -5.67 5.68 17.39
CA ILE A 34 -6.39 5.24 16.20
C ILE A 34 -6.67 3.74 16.34
N PRO A 35 -7.94 3.34 16.49
CA PRO A 35 -8.30 1.94 16.66
C PRO A 35 -8.01 1.15 15.38
N TRP A 36 -7.68 -0.12 15.57
CA TRP A 36 -7.61 -1.08 14.48
C TRP A 36 -9.00 -1.38 13.93
N ARG A 37 -9.11 -1.42 12.60
CA ARG A 37 -10.26 -1.92 11.84
C ARG A 37 -9.94 -3.31 11.30
N SER A 38 -10.97 -4.08 10.99
CA SER A 38 -10.81 -5.48 10.55
C SER A 38 -11.05 -5.62 9.04
N LEU A 39 -10.27 -6.50 8.41
CA LEU A 39 -10.46 -6.96 7.02
C LEU A 39 -10.46 -8.48 7.02
N GLY A 40 -11.54 -9.06 7.56
CA GLY A 40 -11.59 -10.48 7.90
C GLY A 40 -10.57 -10.78 9.00
N GLN A 41 -9.58 -11.62 8.68
CA GLN A 41 -8.51 -12.00 9.61
C GLN A 41 -7.42 -10.94 9.75
N TYR A 42 -7.32 -9.99 8.82
CA TYR A 42 -6.33 -8.91 8.85
C TYR A 42 -6.82 -7.71 9.65
N LYS A 43 -5.88 -6.87 10.11
CA LYS A 43 -6.23 -5.56 10.69
C LYS A 43 -5.50 -4.45 9.98
N TYR A 44 -6.13 -3.29 9.94
CA TYR A 44 -5.53 -2.08 9.40
C TYR A 44 -5.98 -0.84 10.18
N ARG A 45 -5.22 0.25 10.06
CA ARG A 45 -5.69 1.59 10.43
C ARG A 45 -5.07 2.63 9.51
N ILE A 46 -5.84 3.65 9.20
CA ILE A 46 -5.39 4.75 8.34
C ILE A 46 -4.67 5.78 9.21
N LEU A 47 -3.43 6.11 8.85
CA LEU A 47 -2.63 7.15 9.51
C LEU A 47 -2.68 8.47 8.73
N GLU A 48 -2.69 8.40 7.40
CA GLU A 48 -2.90 9.55 6.50
C GLU A 48 -3.77 9.08 5.34
N ASP A 49 -4.89 9.74 5.09
CA ASP A 49 -5.89 9.32 4.09
C ASP A 49 -5.80 10.07 2.76
N GLY A 50 -4.86 11.00 2.64
CA GLY A 50 -4.64 11.83 1.48
C GLY A 50 -5.39 13.16 1.53
N SER A 51 -6.35 13.37 2.44
CA SER A 51 -7.09 14.63 2.54
C SER A 51 -6.19 15.82 2.85
N GLN A 52 -5.05 15.59 3.52
CA GLN A 52 -4.06 16.62 3.85
C GLN A 52 -3.01 16.81 2.75
N THR A 53 -2.97 15.92 1.76
CA THR A 53 -1.91 15.87 0.73
C THR A 53 -2.45 16.03 -0.68
N GLN A 54 -3.72 16.44 -0.85
CA GLN A 54 -4.42 16.45 -2.15
C GLN A 54 -4.37 15.06 -2.82
N TYR A 55 -4.53 14.02 -2.01
CA TYR A 55 -4.50 12.61 -2.42
C TYR A 55 -3.20 12.19 -3.11
N ARG A 56 -2.07 12.85 -2.81
CA ARG A 56 -0.76 12.47 -3.36
C ARG A 56 -0.11 11.31 -2.62
N LEU A 57 -0.43 11.13 -1.35
CA LEU A 57 0.09 10.07 -0.48
C LEU A 57 -1.00 9.65 0.50
N CYS A 58 -1.10 8.35 0.76
CA CYS A 58 -1.73 7.83 1.96
C CYS A 58 -0.77 6.91 2.73
N VAL A 59 -1.02 6.78 4.02
CA VAL A 59 -0.24 5.96 4.95
C VAL A 59 -1.18 5.10 5.77
N ILE A 60 -0.93 3.80 5.79
CA ILE A 60 -1.74 2.81 6.50
C ILE A 60 -0.80 1.98 7.36
N GLU A 61 -1.26 1.56 8.52
CA GLU A 61 -0.58 0.53 9.30
C GLU A 61 -1.39 -0.75 9.22
N SER A 62 -0.72 -1.84 8.87
CA SER A 62 -1.34 -3.13 8.59
C SER A 62 -0.76 -4.19 9.52
N LEU A 63 -1.62 -5.12 9.94
CA LEU A 63 -1.26 -6.30 10.72
C LEU A 63 -1.76 -7.55 10.01
N ILE A 64 -0.85 -8.50 9.78
CA ILE A 64 -1.18 -9.81 9.23
C ILE A 64 -0.86 -10.91 10.25
N PRO A 65 -1.85 -11.77 10.59
CA PRO A 65 -1.63 -12.83 11.57
C PRO A 65 -0.67 -13.91 11.03
N PRO A 66 -0.14 -14.78 11.91
CA PRO A 66 0.63 -15.97 11.51
C PRO A 66 -0.10 -16.80 10.44
N HIS A 67 0.67 -17.50 9.62
CA HIS A 67 0.19 -18.42 8.58
C HIS A 67 -0.91 -17.85 7.66
N SER A 68 -0.75 -16.57 7.27
CA SER A 68 -1.70 -15.89 6.40
C SER A 68 -1.19 -15.78 4.97
N ASP A 69 -2.07 -16.07 4.01
CA ASP A 69 -1.74 -15.98 2.58
C ASP A 69 -1.69 -14.56 2.01
N GLY A 70 -2.17 -13.56 2.76
CA GLY A 70 -2.26 -12.16 2.30
C GLY A 70 -3.27 -11.96 1.15
N PRO A 71 -3.11 -10.91 0.33
CA PRO A 71 -3.95 -10.68 -0.84
C PRO A 71 -3.66 -11.70 -1.96
N VAL A 72 -4.57 -11.76 -2.94
CA VAL A 72 -4.28 -12.43 -4.22
C VAL A 72 -3.15 -11.71 -4.94
N PHE A 73 -2.48 -12.40 -5.87
CA PHE A 73 -1.55 -11.72 -6.78
C PHE A 73 -2.26 -10.61 -7.54
N HIS A 74 -1.63 -9.45 -7.62
CA HIS A 74 -2.14 -8.29 -8.34
C HIS A 74 -1.01 -7.38 -8.80
N PHE A 75 -1.35 -6.38 -9.60
CA PHE A 75 -0.49 -5.22 -9.81
C PHE A 75 -1.32 -3.95 -9.82
N HIS A 76 -0.72 -2.84 -9.41
CA HIS A 76 -1.34 -1.53 -9.50
C HIS A 76 -1.04 -0.89 -10.87
N GLU A 77 -2.05 -0.25 -11.46
CA GLU A 77 -1.90 0.49 -12.71
C GLU A 77 -1.43 1.92 -12.49
N MET A 78 -1.75 2.50 -11.33
CA MET A 78 -1.52 3.92 -11.05
C MET A 78 -0.75 4.21 -9.77
N HIS A 79 -0.50 3.21 -8.91
CA HIS A 79 0.05 3.46 -7.58
C HIS A 79 1.32 2.65 -7.30
N ASP A 80 2.37 3.34 -6.88
CA ASP A 80 3.53 2.69 -6.26
C ASP A 80 3.23 2.42 -4.78
N GLU A 81 3.73 1.30 -4.27
CA GLU A 81 3.51 0.88 -2.89
C GLU A 81 4.84 0.67 -2.16
N GLY A 82 4.93 1.19 -0.94
CA GLY A 82 6.04 0.96 -0.02
C GLY A 82 5.57 0.22 1.22
N PHE A 83 6.40 -0.69 1.73
CA PHE A 83 6.18 -1.49 2.93
C PHE A 83 7.37 -1.33 3.86
N TYR A 84 7.18 -0.65 4.99
CA TYR A 84 8.19 -0.53 6.03
C TYR A 84 7.83 -1.42 7.22
N ILE A 85 8.60 -2.46 7.46
CA ILE A 85 8.26 -3.47 8.47
C ILE A 85 8.60 -2.93 9.85
N THR A 86 7.67 -3.03 10.80
CA THR A 86 7.83 -2.54 12.18
C THR A 86 7.83 -3.67 13.21
N LYS A 87 7.24 -4.83 12.89
CA LYS A 87 7.24 -6.03 13.74
C LYS A 87 7.14 -7.30 12.88
N GLY A 88 7.73 -8.39 13.35
CA GLY A 88 7.63 -9.70 12.71
C GLY A 88 8.33 -9.73 11.35
N LYS A 89 7.87 -10.61 10.46
CA LYS A 89 8.46 -10.78 9.13
C LYS A 89 7.36 -10.94 8.08
N VAL A 90 7.55 -10.31 6.93
CA VAL A 90 6.63 -10.40 5.79
C VAL A 90 7.37 -11.01 4.60
N ARG A 91 6.75 -11.98 3.94
CA ARG A 91 7.29 -12.56 2.71
C ARG A 91 6.63 -11.92 1.50
N PHE A 92 7.43 -11.40 0.59
CA PHE A 92 7.02 -10.81 -0.68
C PHE A 92 7.28 -11.77 -1.83
N HIS A 93 6.34 -11.79 -2.77
CA HIS A 93 6.36 -12.69 -3.91
C HIS A 93 6.11 -11.91 -5.19
N SER A 94 6.83 -12.28 -6.26
CA SER A 94 6.51 -11.94 -7.63
C SER A 94 6.55 -13.25 -8.43
N PRO A 95 5.56 -13.54 -9.28
CA PRO A 95 5.53 -14.77 -10.06
C PRO A 95 6.83 -14.94 -10.86
N GLY A 96 7.39 -16.14 -10.83
CA GLY A 96 8.64 -16.48 -11.53
C GLY A 96 9.92 -15.90 -10.92
N ARG A 97 9.84 -15.27 -9.73
CA ARG A 97 10.99 -14.71 -9.01
C ARG A 97 11.15 -15.37 -7.65
N GLY A 98 12.34 -15.27 -7.08
CA GLY A 98 12.59 -15.63 -5.68
C GLY A 98 11.73 -14.81 -4.72
N HIS A 99 11.51 -15.34 -3.53
CA HIS A 99 10.81 -14.61 -2.47
C HIS A 99 11.78 -13.71 -1.71
N LEU A 100 11.26 -12.61 -1.17
CA LEU A 100 11.99 -11.72 -0.27
C LEU A 100 11.31 -11.74 1.10
N ASP A 101 12.06 -12.09 2.13
CA ASP A 101 11.60 -12.00 3.51
C ASP A 101 12.13 -10.70 4.11
N ALA A 102 11.23 -9.81 4.54
CA ALA A 102 11.58 -8.53 5.16
C ALA A 102 11.19 -8.50 6.64
N GLY A 103 12.12 -8.09 7.49
CA GLY A 103 11.97 -7.91 8.94
C GLY A 103 12.02 -6.45 9.38
N PRO A 104 11.93 -6.17 10.70
CA PRO A 104 11.76 -4.81 11.20
C PRO A 104 12.90 -3.88 10.81
N GLY A 105 12.55 -2.68 10.33
CA GLY A 105 13.50 -1.67 9.84
C GLY A 105 13.80 -1.75 8.35
N GLU A 106 13.35 -2.80 7.67
CA GLU A 106 13.54 -2.98 6.22
C GLU A 106 12.38 -2.38 5.43
N LEU A 107 12.71 -1.82 4.25
CA LEU A 107 11.77 -1.24 3.30
C LEU A 107 11.69 -2.11 2.05
N VAL A 108 10.48 -2.45 1.63
CA VAL A 108 10.20 -3.04 0.32
C VAL A 108 9.39 -2.04 -0.50
N THR A 109 9.82 -1.77 -1.73
CA THR A 109 9.12 -0.89 -2.67
C THR A 109 8.67 -1.70 -3.88
N VAL A 110 7.40 -1.56 -4.24
CA VAL A 110 6.77 -2.23 -5.36
C VAL A 110 6.31 -1.17 -6.37
N PRO A 111 6.92 -1.11 -7.57
CA PRO A 111 6.51 -0.17 -8.59
C PRO A 111 5.21 -0.61 -9.28
N ILE A 112 4.53 0.34 -9.93
CA ILE A 112 3.39 0.04 -10.81
C ILE A 112 3.71 -1.08 -11.80
N ARG A 113 2.68 -1.87 -12.13
CA ARG A 113 2.72 -2.98 -13.10
C ARG A 113 3.63 -4.15 -12.75
N LEU A 114 4.27 -4.19 -11.58
CA LEU A 114 4.93 -5.40 -11.10
C LEU A 114 3.90 -6.33 -10.43
N PRO A 115 3.64 -7.54 -10.95
CA PRO A 115 2.81 -8.51 -10.26
C PRO A 115 3.42 -8.92 -8.92
N HIS A 116 2.65 -8.78 -7.86
CA HIS A 116 3.11 -9.06 -6.52
C HIS A 116 1.98 -9.54 -5.60
N LYS A 117 2.40 -10.17 -4.50
CA LYS A 117 1.62 -10.32 -3.27
C LYS A 117 2.59 -10.38 -2.09
N PHE A 118 2.05 -10.30 -0.89
CA PHE A 118 2.77 -10.63 0.34
C PHE A 118 2.02 -11.70 1.14
N SER A 119 2.71 -12.37 2.04
CA SER A 119 2.16 -13.35 2.97
C SER A 119 2.92 -13.31 4.30
N ASN A 120 2.35 -13.96 5.31
CA ASN A 120 3.03 -14.27 6.55
C ASN A 120 3.01 -15.77 6.79
N PRO A 121 3.99 -16.53 6.26
CA PRO A 121 4.08 -17.97 6.49
C PRO A 121 4.64 -18.33 7.87
N PHE A 122 5.03 -17.35 8.69
CA PHE A 122 5.74 -17.53 9.95
C PHE A 122 4.77 -17.66 11.14
N ASP A 123 5.34 -17.97 12.31
CA ASP A 123 4.60 -18.26 13.55
C ASP A 123 4.20 -17.00 14.34
N GLU A 124 4.75 -15.83 13.98
CA GLU A 124 4.47 -14.55 14.64
C GLU A 124 3.67 -13.61 13.74
N GLU A 125 2.83 -12.76 14.31
CA GLU A 125 2.17 -11.69 13.56
C GLU A 125 3.20 -10.69 13.02
N ALA A 126 2.92 -10.11 11.86
CA ALA A 126 3.72 -9.05 11.28
C ALA A 126 2.94 -7.74 11.23
N VAL A 127 3.63 -6.63 11.51
CA VAL A 127 3.09 -5.27 11.42
C VAL A 127 4.00 -4.45 10.53
N PHE A 128 3.40 -3.65 9.66
CA PHE A 128 4.13 -2.79 8.72
C PHE A 128 3.34 -1.54 8.39
N ILE A 129 4.08 -0.51 7.97
CA ILE A 129 3.53 0.73 7.43
C ILE A 129 3.50 0.61 5.91
N ASN A 130 2.34 0.80 5.32
CA ASN A 130 2.13 0.93 3.89
C ASN A 130 2.06 2.40 3.49
N THR A 131 2.76 2.75 2.42
CA THR A 131 2.60 4.04 1.74
C THR A 131 2.15 3.80 0.32
N ILE A 132 1.06 4.44 -0.11
CA ILE A 132 0.57 4.32 -1.48
C ILE A 132 0.48 5.70 -2.13
N THR A 133 1.00 5.81 -3.36
CA THR A 133 1.05 7.06 -4.12
C THR A 133 0.56 6.80 -5.54
N PRO A 134 -0.51 7.46 -6.03
CA PRO A 134 -1.39 8.41 -5.34
C PRO A 134 -2.21 7.78 -4.19
N GLY A 135 -2.59 8.60 -3.21
CA GLY A 135 -3.21 8.18 -1.96
C GLY A 135 -4.68 7.75 -2.05
N PHE A 136 -5.36 7.97 -3.18
CA PHE A 136 -6.78 7.62 -3.34
C PHE A 136 -7.06 6.12 -3.12
N PHE A 137 -6.05 5.27 -3.33
CA PHE A 137 -6.14 3.83 -3.06
C PHE A 137 -6.54 3.51 -1.61
N VAL A 138 -6.35 4.41 -0.63
CA VAL A 138 -6.77 4.15 0.76
C VAL A 138 -8.25 3.78 0.91
N ARG A 139 -9.11 4.27 0.00
CA ARG A 139 -10.55 3.95 -0.01
C ARG A 139 -10.83 2.47 -0.35
N TYR A 140 -9.87 1.77 -0.95
CA TYR A 140 -9.92 0.32 -1.16
C TYR A 140 -10.20 -0.44 0.13
N PHE A 141 -9.53 -0.06 1.23
CA PHE A 141 -9.64 -0.77 2.50
C PHE A 141 -11.05 -0.63 3.09
N GLU A 142 -11.67 0.53 2.97
CA GLU A 142 -13.03 0.77 3.47
C GLU A 142 -14.07 0.02 2.62
N VAL A 143 -13.90 0.02 1.29
CA VAL A 143 -14.76 -0.76 0.39
C VAL A 143 -14.59 -2.26 0.65
N LEU A 144 -13.36 -2.70 0.89
CA LEU A 144 -13.08 -4.11 1.17
C LEU A 144 -13.71 -4.53 2.51
N GLU A 145 -13.61 -3.71 3.55
CA GLU A 145 -14.26 -3.95 4.85
C GLU A 145 -15.77 -4.14 4.69
N GLU A 146 -16.44 -3.22 3.97
CA GLU A 146 -17.87 -3.31 3.70
C GLU A 146 -18.23 -4.57 2.90
N MET A 147 -17.42 -4.92 1.90
CA MET A 147 -17.65 -6.12 1.07
C MET A 147 -17.42 -7.43 1.84
N ILE A 148 -16.59 -7.42 2.88
CA ILE A 148 -16.43 -8.57 3.79
C ILE A 148 -17.62 -8.66 4.75
N GLY A 149 -18.14 -7.52 5.23
CA GLY A 149 -19.24 -7.44 6.18
C GLY A 149 -18.93 -8.17 7.50
N GLU A 150 -19.83 -9.06 7.93
CA GLU A 150 -19.64 -9.89 9.14
C GLU A 150 -18.68 -11.09 8.92
N GLY A 151 -18.08 -11.20 7.74
CA GLY A 151 -17.15 -12.27 7.38
C GLY A 151 -15.86 -12.24 8.22
N LYS A 152 -15.44 -13.42 8.69
CA LYS A 152 -14.18 -13.57 9.47
C LYS A 152 -12.94 -13.77 8.60
N THR A 153 -13.13 -14.12 7.33
CA THR A 153 -12.03 -14.43 6.40
C THR A 153 -12.23 -13.71 5.09
N LEU A 154 -11.17 -13.06 4.60
CA LEU A 154 -11.14 -12.49 3.26
C LEU A 154 -11.08 -13.60 2.20
N THR A 155 -12.11 -13.71 1.38
CA THR A 155 -12.14 -14.66 0.26
C THR A 155 -11.44 -14.07 -0.97
N LYS A 156 -10.94 -14.95 -1.86
CA LYS A 156 -10.33 -14.55 -3.14
C LYS A 156 -11.29 -13.68 -3.97
N ASP A 157 -12.56 -14.09 -4.08
CA ASP A 157 -13.53 -13.39 -4.92
C ASP A 157 -13.83 -11.98 -4.44
N VAL A 158 -14.02 -11.80 -3.12
CA VAL A 158 -14.22 -10.48 -2.51
C VAL A 158 -12.97 -9.62 -2.70
N ASN A 159 -11.78 -10.18 -2.47
CA ASN A 159 -10.52 -9.47 -2.64
C ASN A 159 -10.34 -8.98 -4.08
N MET A 160 -10.54 -9.87 -5.06
CA MET A 160 -10.46 -9.53 -6.48
C MET A 160 -11.50 -8.48 -6.90
N ALA A 161 -12.74 -8.60 -6.44
CA ALA A 161 -13.81 -7.67 -6.77
C ALA A 161 -13.54 -6.26 -6.21
N ALA A 162 -12.97 -6.16 -5.01
CA ALA A 162 -12.57 -4.88 -4.43
C ALA A 162 -11.37 -4.26 -5.18
N LEU A 163 -10.32 -5.04 -5.49
CA LEU A 163 -9.10 -4.54 -6.15
C LEU A 163 -9.42 -3.88 -7.50
N ARG A 164 -10.32 -4.49 -8.30
CA ARG A 164 -10.74 -3.97 -9.61
C ARG A 164 -11.34 -2.56 -9.57
N ARG A 165 -11.82 -2.09 -8.41
CA ARG A 165 -12.40 -0.75 -8.26
C ARG A 165 -11.35 0.36 -8.11
N PHE A 166 -10.09 0.01 -7.89
CA PHE A 166 -9.04 0.95 -7.50
C PHE A 166 -7.78 0.78 -8.37
N ALA A 167 -7.95 0.83 -9.70
CA ALA A 167 -6.87 0.74 -10.70
C ALA A 167 -5.82 -0.32 -10.35
N THR A 168 -6.30 -1.50 -9.96
CA THR A 168 -5.51 -2.62 -9.50
C THR A 168 -6.07 -3.87 -10.13
N VAL A 169 -5.21 -4.59 -10.86
CA VAL A 169 -5.61 -5.75 -11.64
C VAL A 169 -5.24 -7.00 -10.85
N PRO A 170 -6.22 -7.72 -10.27
CA PRO A 170 -5.95 -9.03 -9.69
C PRO A 170 -5.64 -10.04 -10.80
N LEU A 171 -4.67 -10.91 -10.55
CA LEU A 171 -4.30 -11.98 -11.46
C LEU A 171 -5.08 -13.25 -11.16
N THR A 172 -5.51 -13.95 -12.22
CA THR A 172 -6.02 -15.31 -12.09
C THR A 172 -4.86 -16.29 -11.87
N ASP A 173 -5.17 -17.47 -11.33
CA ASP A 173 -4.16 -18.51 -11.14
C ASP A 173 -3.49 -18.89 -12.49
N ASP A 174 -4.21 -18.83 -13.60
CA ASP A 174 -3.67 -19.08 -14.95
C ASP A 174 -2.67 -18.00 -15.38
N MET A 175 -2.98 -16.72 -15.12
CA MET A 175 -2.06 -15.62 -15.42
C MET A 175 -0.78 -15.72 -14.59
N VAL A 176 -0.89 -16.12 -13.31
CA VAL A 176 0.28 -16.35 -12.44
C VAL A 176 1.18 -17.43 -13.03
N ARG A 177 0.61 -18.59 -13.43
CA ARG A 177 1.39 -19.67 -14.06
C ARG A 177 2.07 -19.22 -15.35
N GLN A 178 1.40 -18.44 -16.19
CA GLN A 178 2.01 -17.88 -17.41
C GLN A 178 3.20 -16.97 -17.10
N PHE A 179 3.13 -16.12 -16.07
CA PHE A 179 4.28 -15.30 -15.67
C PHE A 179 5.45 -16.15 -15.17
N GLU A 180 5.17 -17.23 -14.42
CA GLU A 180 6.18 -18.18 -13.95
C GLU A 180 6.89 -18.88 -15.12
N GLU A 181 6.13 -19.44 -16.05
CA GLU A 181 6.65 -20.12 -17.25
C GLU A 181 7.51 -19.17 -18.10
N LEU A 182 7.06 -17.94 -18.34
CA LEU A 182 7.82 -16.95 -19.10
C LEU A 182 9.14 -16.57 -18.41
N ALA A 183 9.14 -16.46 -17.07
CA ALA A 183 10.35 -16.16 -16.31
C ALA A 183 11.35 -17.32 -16.32
N GLU A 184 10.89 -18.57 -16.38
CA GLU A 184 11.76 -19.75 -16.56
C GLU A 184 12.37 -19.79 -17.96
N GLN A 185 11.56 -19.58 -19.00
CA GLN A 185 12.04 -19.52 -20.39
C GLN A 185 13.06 -18.40 -20.60
N GLY A 186 12.88 -17.26 -19.93
CA GLY A 186 13.84 -16.15 -19.98
C GLY A 186 15.17 -16.44 -19.27
N ARG A 187 15.17 -17.32 -18.25
CA ARG A 187 16.39 -17.75 -17.54
C ARG A 187 17.16 -18.86 -18.26
N ALA A 188 16.50 -19.59 -19.15
CA ALA A 188 17.10 -20.67 -19.96
C ALA A 188 17.79 -20.17 -21.25
N LYS A 189 17.71 -18.86 -21.54
CA LYS A 189 18.41 -18.20 -22.66
C LYS A 189 19.63 -17.44 -22.16
#